data_AF-A0A972NAR6-F1
#
_entry.id   AF-A0A972NAR6-F1
#
_cell.length_a   1.000
_cell.length_b   1.000
_cell.length_c   1.000
_cell.angle_alpha   90.00
_cell.angle_beta   90.00
_cell.angle_gamma   90.00
#
_symmetry.space_group_name_H-M   'P 1'
#
loop_
_entity.id
_entity.type
_entity.pdbx_description
1 polymer ?
#
loop_
_entity_poly.entity_id
_entity_poly.type
_entity_poly.pdbx_seq_one_letter_code
_entity_poly.pdbx_strand_id
1 'polypeptide(L)'
;MQHSSLRRMFLLGLAAVTLAVAIAFAALHGEGGENDPLCTLGHSLGASSAWAGCNPTQDPYCPSGCCIGKTRYDIPTGCAWQNGQCRPTGYDPQTLSCTSGCLTTSVACGVVNGQCQLVSHTLTCCTSLPTPTPPPPPTLTLEFQCSLWGLGGWCRDGGQLKAVGTDPSGGTITVSGSLNDPANTPIACQGTGSCTAIVPLPEGLGTAQATATSRYGKVQASMDWLYDPTYPALQFTLAPSSPDGQNGWYITAPTVTLQGSDATSGIASLEISPDGATWYPSPWTVPDGQYNLILRAMDRAGNITQTQTALQVDTTPPQVLYQIPSP
;
A
#
# COMPACT_ATOMS: atom_id res chain seq x y z
N MET A 1 -4.23 -13.10 -45.49
CA MET A 1 -2.87 -12.51 -45.54
C MET A 1 -2.85 -11.39 -44.50
N GLN A 2 -2.09 -11.36 -43.42
CA GLN A 2 -1.01 -12.16 -42.87
C GLN A 2 -1.23 -12.31 -41.35
N HIS A 3 -0.87 -13.47 -40.83
CA HIS A 3 -0.66 -13.76 -39.42
C HIS A 3 0.72 -13.24 -38.95
N SER A 4 0.89 -13.17 -37.63
CA SER A 4 2.12 -13.33 -36.85
C SER A 4 3.04 -12.11 -36.62
N SER A 5 3.15 -11.68 -35.35
CA SER A 5 4.41 -11.75 -34.59
C SER A 5 4.25 -11.15 -33.18
N LEU A 6 3.86 -11.97 -32.22
CA LEU A 6 4.26 -11.83 -30.81
C LEU A 6 5.66 -12.47 -30.63
N ARG A 7 6.41 -11.96 -29.64
CA ARG A 7 7.66 -12.52 -29.06
C ARG A 7 8.95 -12.37 -29.88
N ARG A 8 9.75 -11.35 -29.52
CA ARG A 8 11.22 -11.42 -29.31
C ARG A 8 11.75 -10.00 -29.03
N MET A 9 12.10 -9.71 -27.78
CA MET A 9 13.32 -8.96 -27.39
C MET A 9 13.28 -8.72 -25.88
N PHE A 10 13.58 -9.80 -25.17
CA PHE A 10 14.29 -9.75 -23.89
C PHE A 10 15.79 -9.75 -24.24
N LEU A 11 16.60 -9.01 -23.47
CA LEU A 11 18.05 -8.80 -23.58
C LEU A 11 18.53 -7.84 -24.68
N LEU A 12 18.89 -6.60 -24.27
CA LEU A 12 20.17 -5.92 -24.57
C LEU A 12 20.07 -4.46 -24.08
N GLY A 13 20.93 -4.05 -23.15
CA GLY A 13 21.07 -2.62 -22.79
C GLY A 13 21.52 -2.27 -21.38
N LEU A 14 22.37 -3.09 -20.74
CA LEU A 14 23.14 -2.70 -19.55
C LEU A 14 24.51 -2.19 -20.03
N ALA A 15 24.78 -0.89 -19.99
CA ALA A 15 26.13 -0.30 -19.85
C ALA A 15 26.13 1.23 -19.97
N ALA A 16 26.96 1.85 -19.13
CA ALA A 16 27.59 3.16 -19.25
C ALA A 16 26.76 4.41 -18.88
N VAL A 17 26.97 4.93 -17.66
CA VAL A 17 27.57 6.26 -17.42
C VAL A 17 28.28 6.27 -16.06
N THR A 18 29.58 6.01 -16.07
CA THR A 18 30.53 6.35 -14.99
C THR A 18 31.86 6.71 -15.62
N LEU A 19 32.22 8.01 -15.70
CA LEU A 19 33.60 8.49 -15.55
C LEU A 19 33.67 10.03 -15.59
N ALA A 20 34.25 10.63 -14.55
CA ALA A 20 35.31 11.63 -14.67
C ALA A 20 35.79 12.05 -13.26
N VAL A 21 36.98 11.59 -12.88
CA VAL A 21 37.80 12.09 -11.77
C VAL A 21 39.19 12.43 -12.32
N ALA A 22 39.78 13.48 -11.75
CA ALA A 22 41.20 13.86 -11.67
C ALA A 22 41.79 14.83 -12.70
N ILE A 23 42.14 16.03 -12.20
CA ILE A 23 43.41 16.75 -12.43
C ILE A 23 43.77 17.34 -11.04
N ALA A 24 44.62 16.69 -10.25
CA ALA A 24 46.09 16.82 -10.16
C ALA A 24 46.58 18.14 -9.53
N PHE A 25 47.27 18.05 -8.38
CA PHE A 25 48.69 18.40 -8.28
C PHE A 25 49.29 17.82 -6.99
N ALA A 26 50.24 16.92 -7.16
CA ALA A 26 51.14 16.39 -6.15
C ALA A 26 52.47 17.15 -6.22
N ALA A 27 53.17 17.27 -5.09
CA ALA A 27 54.63 17.40 -4.94
C ALA A 27 54.95 17.91 -3.51
N LEU A 28 55.93 17.43 -2.73
CA LEU A 28 56.89 16.32 -2.85
C LEU A 28 57.82 16.38 -1.61
N HIS A 29 58.42 15.23 -1.25
CA HIS A 29 59.51 14.96 -0.29
C HIS A 29 59.14 14.84 1.20
N GLY A 30 59.60 13.84 1.97
CA GLY A 30 60.53 12.75 1.70
C GLY A 30 60.72 11.86 2.93
N GLU A 31 60.92 10.57 2.64
CA GLU A 31 61.66 9.49 3.33
C GLU A 31 61.66 9.31 4.86
N GLY A 32 61.23 8.10 5.27
CA GLY A 32 62.08 7.12 5.97
C GLY A 32 62.35 7.29 7.48
N GLY A 33 61.84 6.35 8.28
CA GLY A 33 62.36 6.09 9.63
C GLY A 33 61.42 5.30 10.53
N GLU A 34 61.82 4.08 10.90
CA GLU A 34 61.22 3.24 11.93
C GLU A 34 61.13 3.94 13.31
N ASN A 35 60.23 3.39 14.15
CA ASN A 35 60.12 3.48 15.62
C ASN A 35 58.87 4.22 16.15
N ASP A 36 57.92 3.43 16.68
CA ASP A 36 57.07 3.81 17.84
C ASP A 36 57.98 4.40 18.95
N PRO A 37 57.58 5.41 19.74
CA PRO A 37 56.27 5.45 20.42
C PRO A 37 55.66 6.88 20.58
N LEU A 38 54.51 6.93 21.26
CA LEU A 38 53.84 8.11 21.86
C LEU A 38 52.75 8.75 20.99
N CYS A 39 51.50 8.50 21.39
CA CYS A 39 50.33 9.31 21.02
C CYS A 39 50.58 10.79 21.34
N THR A 40 50.96 11.57 20.34
CA THR A 40 50.88 13.02 20.37
C THR A 40 49.43 13.48 20.33
N LEU A 41 49.05 14.23 21.36
CA LEU A 41 47.86 15.07 21.44
C LEU A 41 47.72 15.95 20.19
N GLY A 42 46.52 15.99 19.59
CA GLY A 42 46.21 16.97 18.56
C GLY A 42 45.19 16.55 17.52
N HIS A 43 44.03 16.02 17.92
CA HIS A 43 42.86 16.03 17.03
C HIS A 43 41.70 16.71 17.72
N SER A 44 41.43 17.95 17.31
CA SER A 44 40.15 18.61 17.50
C SER A 44 39.09 17.82 16.73
N LEU A 45 38.50 16.82 17.37
CA LEU A 45 37.29 16.18 16.85
C LEU A 45 36.11 17.04 17.31
N GLY A 46 35.49 17.70 16.33
CA GLY A 46 34.29 18.50 16.55
C GLY A 46 33.21 17.64 17.21
N ALA A 47 32.81 18.05 18.42
CA ALA A 47 31.57 17.56 19.00
C ALA A 47 30.44 17.97 18.04
N SER A 48 29.72 17.00 17.48
CA SER A 48 28.48 17.32 16.77
C SER A 48 27.51 17.87 17.82
N SER A 49 27.15 19.15 17.66
CA SER A 49 26.24 19.92 18.51
C SER A 49 24.78 19.45 18.42
N ALA A 50 24.53 18.19 18.07
CA ALA A 50 23.22 17.69 17.67
C ALA A 50 22.21 17.52 18.82
N TRP A 51 22.66 17.59 20.08
CA TRP A 51 21.81 17.31 21.25
C TRP A 51 21.93 18.33 22.39
N ALA A 52 22.53 19.49 22.14
CA ALA A 52 22.48 20.61 23.09
C ALA A 52 21.05 21.16 23.15
N GLY A 53 20.17 20.52 23.94
CA GLY A 53 18.79 20.97 24.14
C GLY A 53 17.68 19.89 24.16
N CYS A 54 17.99 18.59 24.07
CA CYS A 54 16.95 17.55 24.15
C CYS A 54 16.38 17.44 25.57
N ASN A 55 15.05 17.54 25.69
CA ASN A 55 14.34 17.47 26.96
C ASN A 55 13.80 16.03 27.16
N PRO A 56 14.36 15.25 28.10
CA PRO A 56 14.00 13.85 28.30
C PRO A 56 12.56 13.65 28.82
N THR A 57 11.85 14.73 29.20
CA THR A 57 10.42 14.67 29.56
C THR A 57 9.48 14.86 28.35
N GLN A 58 9.99 15.31 27.21
CA GLN A 58 9.20 15.65 26.00
C GLN A 58 9.60 14.85 24.76
N ASP A 59 10.83 14.31 24.70
CA ASP A 59 11.33 13.49 23.58
C ASP A 59 11.58 12.04 24.01
N PRO A 60 10.73 11.07 23.62
CA PRO A 60 10.86 9.66 24.02
C PRO A 60 12.07 8.93 23.41
N TYR A 61 12.77 9.58 22.47
CA TYR A 61 13.97 9.07 21.80
C TYR A 61 15.28 9.62 22.38
N CYS A 62 15.21 10.48 23.42
CA CYS A 62 16.42 10.93 24.10
C CYS A 62 17.07 9.71 24.78
N PRO A 63 18.32 9.32 24.42
CA PRO A 63 18.89 8.04 24.85
C PRO A 63 19.01 8.00 26.38
N SER A 64 18.28 7.07 26.99
CA SER A 64 18.36 6.73 28.41
C SER A 64 19.70 6.04 28.67
N GLY A 65 20.75 6.82 28.96
CA GLY A 65 22.06 6.26 29.31
C GLY A 65 23.25 7.21 29.30
N CYS A 66 23.15 8.42 28.74
CA CYS A 66 24.22 9.41 28.86
C CYS A 66 23.87 10.43 29.94
N CYS A 67 24.39 10.19 31.15
CA CYS A 67 24.31 11.12 32.27
C CYS A 67 24.83 12.51 31.85
N ILE A 68 23.96 13.50 31.87
CA ILE A 68 24.37 14.90 31.96
C ILE A 68 24.93 15.10 33.37
N GLY A 69 26.21 15.44 33.45
CA GLY A 69 26.84 15.92 34.68
C GLY A 69 27.59 14.87 35.50
N LYS A 70 28.86 14.63 35.16
CA LYS A 70 30.05 14.96 35.98
C LYS A 70 31.27 14.99 35.06
N THR A 71 31.94 16.14 34.95
CA THR A 71 33.08 16.39 34.05
C THR A 71 34.45 16.20 34.72
N ARG A 72 34.50 15.54 35.88
CA ARG A 72 35.78 15.20 36.53
C ARG A 72 35.79 13.76 36.99
N TYR A 73 36.76 13.02 36.47
CA TYR A 73 37.22 11.77 37.02
C TYR A 73 38.70 11.95 37.36
N ASP A 74 39.05 11.71 38.61
CA ASP A 74 40.43 11.78 39.06
C ASP A 74 41.17 10.53 38.56
N ILE A 75 42.13 10.71 37.65
CA ILE A 75 42.91 9.61 37.07
C ILE A 75 44.14 9.39 37.97
N PRO A 76 44.39 8.15 38.45
CA PRO A 76 45.60 7.85 39.17
C PRO A 76 46.85 8.07 38.30
N THR A 77 47.86 8.81 38.79
CA THR A 77 49.10 9.12 38.05
C THR A 77 50.17 8.04 38.15
N GLY A 78 49.98 7.06 39.03
CA GLY A 78 50.89 5.93 39.17
C GLY A 78 50.33 4.83 40.07
N CYS A 79 51.18 3.86 40.37
CA CYS A 79 50.90 2.76 41.30
C CYS A 79 52.02 2.71 42.34
N ALA A 80 51.69 2.51 43.61
CA ALA A 80 52.67 2.32 44.66
C ALA A 80 52.20 1.30 45.70
N TRP A 81 53.16 0.79 46.47
CA TRP A 81 52.88 -0.12 47.56
C TRP A 81 52.22 0.62 48.72
N GLN A 82 51.01 0.19 49.07
CA GLN A 82 50.30 0.64 50.27
C GLN A 82 49.89 -0.58 51.09
N ASN A 83 50.39 -0.69 52.32
CA ASN A 83 50.13 -1.80 53.23
C ASN A 83 50.35 -3.19 52.60
N GLY A 84 51.44 -3.35 51.83
CA GLY A 84 51.77 -4.64 51.19
C GLY A 84 50.90 -5.00 49.99
N GLN A 85 50.06 -4.09 49.50
CA GLN A 85 49.29 -4.26 48.27
C GLN A 85 49.66 -3.18 47.26
N CYS A 86 49.81 -3.55 45.99
CA CYS A 86 50.07 -2.61 44.90
C CYS A 86 48.77 -1.89 44.54
N ARG A 87 48.67 -0.60 44.83
CA ARG A 87 47.45 0.20 44.67
C ARG A 87 47.72 1.46 43.83
N PRO A 88 46.70 2.02 43.16
CA PRO A 88 46.84 3.29 42.45
C PRO A 88 47.18 4.45 43.41
N THR A 89 48.06 5.36 43.00
CA THR A 89 48.54 6.49 43.81
C THR A 89 48.78 7.74 42.99
N GLY A 90 48.59 8.90 43.63
CA GLY A 90 48.64 10.21 42.97
C GLY A 90 47.40 10.38 42.11
N TYR A 91 46.74 11.52 42.20
CA TYR A 91 45.59 11.82 41.35
C TYR A 91 45.94 13.09 40.59
N ASP A 92 45.95 13.02 39.26
CA ASP A 92 46.09 14.23 38.46
C ASP A 92 44.74 14.93 38.38
N PRO A 93 44.63 16.20 38.81
CA PRO A 93 43.47 17.00 38.45
C PRO A 93 43.48 17.42 36.96
N GLN A 94 44.47 17.01 36.15
CA GLN A 94 44.49 17.28 34.71
C GLN A 94 43.18 16.83 34.05
N THR A 95 42.48 17.86 33.60
CA THR A 95 41.22 17.87 32.88
C THR A 95 41.29 17.00 31.61
N LEU A 96 40.95 15.72 31.71
CA LEU A 96 40.34 15.03 30.58
C LEU A 96 38.88 15.45 30.51
N SER A 97 38.64 16.59 29.87
CA SER A 97 37.31 17.00 29.46
C SER A 97 36.90 16.14 28.26
N CYS A 98 36.28 14.99 28.50
CA CYS A 98 35.43 14.38 27.49
C CYS A 98 34.25 15.33 27.28
N THR A 99 34.16 15.96 26.11
CA THR A 99 33.08 16.91 25.78
C THR A 99 31.70 16.23 25.71
N SER A 100 31.66 14.89 25.74
CA SER A 100 30.43 14.10 25.83
C SER A 100 30.71 12.72 26.45
N GLY A 101 30.16 12.47 27.64
CA GLY A 101 29.92 11.16 28.27
C GLY A 101 30.98 10.06 28.09
N CYS A 102 31.96 9.99 28.99
CA CYS A 102 32.86 8.84 29.10
C CYS A 102 32.40 7.93 30.25
N LEU A 103 32.28 6.62 30.01
CA LEU A 103 31.89 5.60 30.99
C LEU A 103 33.12 4.73 31.35
N THR A 104 33.35 4.56 32.65
CA THR A 104 34.35 3.69 33.32
C THR A 104 35.81 3.80 32.85
N THR A 105 36.66 4.36 33.71
CA THR A 105 38.10 4.11 33.72
C THR A 105 38.37 2.88 34.61
N SER A 106 39.09 1.88 34.09
CA SER A 106 39.73 0.87 34.92
C SER A 106 41.25 1.05 34.83
N VAL A 107 41.86 1.35 35.97
CA VAL A 107 43.30 1.44 36.14
C VAL A 107 43.69 0.25 37.02
N ALA A 108 44.41 -0.72 36.45
CA ALA A 108 44.88 -1.86 37.21
C ALA A 108 46.37 -1.67 37.55
N CYS A 109 46.68 -1.83 38.83
CA CYS A 109 48.06 -1.87 39.35
C CYS A 109 48.44 -3.31 39.65
N GLY A 110 49.64 -3.72 39.25
CA GLY A 110 50.14 -5.07 39.42
C GLY A 110 51.64 -5.09 39.69
N VAL A 111 52.14 -6.26 40.08
CA VAL A 111 53.56 -6.45 40.42
C VAL A 111 54.27 -7.06 39.21
N VAL A 112 55.19 -6.31 38.62
CA VAL A 112 56.02 -6.77 37.50
C VAL A 112 57.48 -6.67 37.94
N ASN A 113 58.20 -7.79 37.90
CA ASN A 113 59.60 -7.90 38.36
C ASN A 113 59.84 -7.32 39.78
N GLY A 114 58.90 -7.57 40.70
CA GLY A 114 58.99 -7.12 42.09
C GLY A 114 58.68 -5.63 42.31
N GLN A 115 58.37 -4.88 41.25
CA GLN A 115 58.01 -3.46 41.34
C GLN A 115 56.49 -3.31 41.15
N CYS A 116 55.86 -2.41 41.93
CA CYS A 116 54.44 -2.08 41.77
C CYS A 116 54.31 -1.07 40.63
N GLN A 117 53.62 -1.46 39.56
CA GLN A 117 53.52 -0.65 38.35
C GLN A 117 52.14 -0.77 37.73
N LEU A 118 51.83 0.15 36.82
CA LEU A 118 50.60 0.14 36.05
C LEU A 118 50.62 -1.06 35.08
N VAL A 119 49.61 -1.92 35.15
CA VAL A 119 49.53 -3.12 34.29
C VAL A 119 48.46 -3.02 33.21
N SER A 120 47.41 -2.23 33.42
CA SER A 120 46.51 -1.85 32.34
C SER A 120 45.86 -0.50 32.60
N HIS A 121 45.64 0.21 31.51
CA HIS A 121 44.85 1.43 31.48
C HIS A 121 43.92 1.35 30.27
N THR A 122 42.62 1.19 30.53
CA THR A 122 41.62 1.16 29.47
C THR A 122 40.72 2.37 29.59
N LEU A 123 40.69 3.17 28.53
CA LEU A 123 39.78 4.31 28.40
C LEU A 123 38.75 3.94 27.33
N THR A 124 37.48 3.75 27.74
CA THR A 124 36.39 3.49 26.78
C THR A 124 35.61 4.78 26.57
N CYS A 125 35.90 5.47 25.45
CA CYS A 125 35.08 6.60 25.01
C CYS A 125 33.88 6.07 24.21
N CYS A 126 32.69 6.63 24.41
CA CYS A 126 31.57 6.44 23.50
C CYS A 126 31.91 7.14 22.16
N THR A 127 32.59 6.47 21.23
CA THR A 127 33.10 7.08 19.99
C THR A 127 32.05 7.34 18.92
N SER A 128 30.80 6.94 19.16
CA SER A 128 29.67 7.39 18.36
C SER A 128 28.39 7.08 19.11
N LEU A 129 27.67 8.11 19.54
CA LEU A 129 26.23 7.96 19.71
C LEU A 129 25.68 7.49 18.36
N PRO A 130 24.78 6.50 18.32
CA PRO A 130 24.09 6.19 17.08
C PRO A 130 23.47 7.49 16.57
N THR A 131 23.82 7.90 15.36
CA THR A 131 23.12 8.99 14.69
C THR A 131 21.64 8.68 14.77
N PRO A 132 20.79 9.56 15.33
CA PRO A 132 19.36 9.31 15.38
C PRO A 132 18.91 9.04 13.96
N THR A 133 18.40 7.83 13.71
CA THR A 133 17.72 7.56 12.46
C THR A 133 16.54 8.52 12.40
N PRO A 134 16.44 9.37 11.36
CA PRO A 134 15.30 10.26 11.24
C PRO A 134 14.02 9.41 11.30
N PRO A 135 13.01 9.85 12.07
CA PRO A 135 11.77 9.11 12.17
C PRO A 135 11.17 8.87 10.77
N PRO A 136 10.58 7.69 10.54
CA PRO A 136 10.03 7.35 9.23
C PRO A 136 8.90 8.32 8.84
N PRO A 137 8.72 8.58 7.53
CA PRO A 137 7.61 9.39 7.04
C PRO A 137 6.25 8.75 7.38
N PRO A 138 5.15 9.51 7.29
CA PRO A 138 3.82 8.94 7.47
C PRO A 138 3.52 7.90 6.38
N THR A 139 2.57 7.00 6.66
CA THR A 139 2.02 6.07 5.67
C THR A 139 0.56 6.41 5.35
N LEU A 140 0.12 6.05 4.15
CA LEU A 140 -1.25 6.20 3.70
C LEU A 140 -1.68 4.92 2.99
N THR A 141 -2.78 4.32 3.45
CA THR A 141 -3.41 3.16 2.82
C THR A 141 -4.80 3.54 2.36
N LEU A 142 -5.13 3.23 1.11
CA LEU A 142 -6.48 3.31 0.55
C LEU A 142 -6.99 1.90 0.33
N GLU A 143 -8.23 1.64 0.75
CA GLU A 143 -8.88 0.34 0.64
C GLU A 143 -10.29 0.54 0.07
N PHE A 144 -10.61 -0.17 -1.03
CA PHE A 144 -11.96 -0.22 -1.58
C PHE A 144 -12.73 -1.33 -0.86
N GLN A 145 -13.70 -0.93 -0.04
CA GLN A 145 -14.61 -1.82 0.65
C GLN A 145 -15.88 -2.01 -0.18
N CYS A 146 -16.28 -3.26 -0.35
CA CYS A 146 -17.47 -3.63 -1.10
C CYS A 146 -18.19 -4.77 -0.36
N SER A 147 -19.51 -4.62 -0.20
CA SER A 147 -20.35 -5.64 0.45
C SER A 147 -20.72 -6.76 -0.52
N LEU A 148 -20.88 -6.46 -1.81
CA LEU A 148 -21.21 -7.44 -2.84
C LEU A 148 -20.41 -7.21 -4.11
N TRP A 149 -19.41 -8.07 -4.34
CA TRP A 149 -18.66 -8.04 -5.59
C TRP A 149 -19.50 -8.55 -6.76
N GLY A 150 -19.30 -7.90 -7.90
CA GLY A 150 -19.84 -8.23 -9.20
C GLY A 150 -18.80 -8.84 -10.13
N LEU A 151 -19.10 -8.82 -11.42
CA LEU A 151 -18.15 -9.26 -12.45
C LEU A 151 -17.10 -8.18 -12.73
N GLY A 152 -15.95 -8.57 -13.28
CA GLY A 152 -14.98 -7.62 -13.82
C GLY A 152 -14.40 -6.60 -12.84
N GLY A 153 -14.47 -6.84 -11.53
CA GLY A 153 -14.00 -5.91 -10.49
C GLY A 153 -15.02 -4.83 -10.11
N TRP A 154 -16.26 -4.90 -10.60
CA TRP A 154 -17.34 -4.03 -10.17
C TRP A 154 -17.82 -4.39 -8.77
N CYS A 155 -18.10 -3.37 -7.96
CA CYS A 155 -18.88 -3.52 -6.75
C CYS A 155 -20.36 -3.27 -7.05
N ARG A 156 -21.26 -4.09 -6.50
CA ARG A 156 -22.72 -3.98 -6.69
C ARG A 156 -23.47 -3.53 -5.45
N ASP A 157 -22.82 -3.49 -4.29
CA ASP A 157 -23.45 -3.00 -3.06
C ASP A 157 -22.41 -2.56 -2.03
N GLY A 158 -22.74 -1.53 -1.26
CA GLY A 158 -21.93 -1.07 -0.13
C GLY A 158 -20.56 -0.50 -0.49
N GLY A 159 -20.40 0.11 -1.67
CA GLY A 159 -19.13 0.69 -2.12
C GLY A 159 -18.66 1.83 -1.21
N GLN A 160 -17.52 1.64 -0.53
CA GLN A 160 -16.91 2.64 0.35
C GLN A 160 -15.40 2.69 0.16
N LEU A 161 -14.84 3.89 0.25
CA LEU A 161 -13.41 4.10 0.39
C LEU A 161 -13.05 4.20 1.87
N LYS A 162 -12.07 3.41 2.30
CA LYS A 162 -11.41 3.57 3.60
C LYS A 162 -9.99 4.09 3.39
N ALA A 163 -9.73 5.30 3.89
CA ALA A 163 -8.40 5.90 3.89
C ALA A 163 -7.83 5.91 5.31
N VAL A 164 -6.65 5.31 5.49
CA VAL A 164 -5.97 5.22 6.78
C VAL A 164 -4.62 5.90 6.67
N GLY A 165 -4.43 7.00 7.40
CA GLY A 165 -3.14 7.66 7.55
C GLY A 165 -2.53 7.29 8.90
N THR A 166 -1.24 6.93 8.93
CA THR A 166 -0.51 6.68 10.19
C THR A 166 0.80 7.46 10.23
N ASP A 167 1.17 7.92 11.43
CA ASP A 167 2.47 8.50 11.73
C ASP A 167 3.18 7.57 12.74
N PRO A 168 4.25 6.86 12.34
CA PRO A 168 4.90 5.89 13.23
C PRO A 168 5.52 6.50 14.49
N SER A 169 5.71 7.82 14.51
CA SER A 169 6.24 8.55 15.67
C SER A 169 5.15 9.02 16.62
N GLY A 170 3.87 8.71 16.34
CA GLY A 170 2.74 9.10 17.17
C GLY A 170 2.33 10.58 17.03
N GLY A 171 2.88 11.29 16.03
CA GLY A 171 2.57 12.70 15.79
C GLY A 171 1.17 12.93 15.23
N THR A 172 0.78 14.20 15.09
CA THR A 172 -0.45 14.56 14.38
C THR A 172 -0.35 14.14 12.91
N ILE A 173 -1.38 13.44 12.44
CA ILE A 173 -1.55 13.02 11.06
C ILE A 173 -2.83 13.65 10.51
N THR A 174 -2.73 14.24 9.32
CA THR A 174 -3.87 14.78 8.57
C THR A 174 -3.91 14.11 7.21
N VAL A 175 -5.03 13.48 6.87
CA VAL A 175 -5.32 13.00 5.52
C VAL A 175 -6.25 14.02 4.86
N SER A 176 -5.89 14.47 3.66
CA SER A 176 -6.73 15.33 2.82
C SER A 176 -6.69 14.86 1.36
N GLY A 177 -7.80 15.00 0.65
CA GLY A 177 -7.95 14.51 -0.71
C GLY A 177 -9.38 14.62 -1.20
N SER A 178 -9.65 14.04 -2.35
CA SER A 178 -11.00 13.94 -2.88
C SER A 178 -11.18 12.75 -3.81
N LEU A 179 -12.44 12.41 -4.04
CA LEU A 179 -12.89 11.62 -5.17
C LEU A 179 -12.93 12.50 -6.42
N ASN A 180 -12.63 11.95 -7.60
CA ASN A 180 -12.76 12.64 -8.88
C ASN A 180 -14.21 12.64 -9.42
N ASP A 181 -15.19 12.70 -8.54
CA ASP A 181 -16.60 12.75 -8.88
C ASP A 181 -17.07 14.21 -9.12
N PRO A 182 -18.26 14.43 -9.71
CA PRO A 182 -18.76 15.78 -9.98
C PRO A 182 -18.88 16.67 -8.73
N ALA A 183 -19.06 16.06 -7.56
CA ALA A 183 -19.13 16.79 -6.29
C ALA A 183 -17.75 17.07 -5.66
N ASN A 184 -16.67 16.50 -6.21
CA ASN A 184 -15.32 16.52 -5.63
C ASN A 184 -15.36 16.12 -4.14
N THR A 185 -16.01 15.00 -3.86
CA THR A 185 -16.33 14.51 -2.52
C THR A 185 -15.05 14.42 -1.68
N PRO A 186 -14.97 15.11 -0.53
CA PRO A 186 -13.73 15.22 0.22
C PRO A 186 -13.39 13.93 0.98
N ILE A 187 -12.09 13.60 0.98
CA ILE A 187 -11.50 12.58 1.84
C ILE A 187 -10.71 13.32 2.93
N ALA A 188 -11.18 13.29 4.16
CA ALA A 188 -10.54 14.01 5.25
C ALA A 188 -10.60 13.25 6.57
N CYS A 189 -9.46 13.17 7.26
CA CYS A 189 -9.39 12.84 8.68
C CYS A 189 -8.20 13.53 9.34
N GLN A 190 -8.28 13.72 10.65
CA GLN A 190 -7.17 14.17 11.47
C GLN A 190 -7.14 13.40 12.77
N GLY A 191 -5.95 13.03 13.23
CA GLY A 191 -5.77 12.28 14.47
C GLY A 191 -4.34 12.32 14.97
N THR A 192 -4.07 11.58 16.04
CA THR A 192 -2.74 11.45 16.64
C THR A 192 -2.28 10.01 16.48
N GLY A 193 -1.11 9.79 15.85
CA GLY A 193 -0.57 8.49 15.48
C GLY A 193 -1.31 7.80 14.33
N SER A 194 -2.64 7.90 14.25
CA SER A 194 -3.46 7.38 13.15
C SER A 194 -4.75 8.18 12.98
N CYS A 195 -5.29 8.20 11.76
CA CYS A 195 -6.67 8.60 11.50
C CYS A 195 -7.27 7.75 10.39
N THR A 196 -8.60 7.63 10.38
CA THR A 196 -9.35 6.89 9.36
C THR A 196 -10.51 7.74 8.84
N ALA A 197 -10.65 7.80 7.52
CA ALA A 197 -11.82 8.33 6.84
C ALA A 197 -12.54 7.20 6.11
N ILE A 198 -13.86 7.09 6.28
CA ILE A 198 -14.72 6.19 5.50
C ILE A 198 -15.63 7.09 4.67
N VAL A 199 -15.53 6.99 3.34
CA VAL A 199 -16.24 7.83 2.39
C VAL A 199 -17.07 6.94 1.47
N PRO A 200 -18.40 7.11 1.41
CA PRO A 200 -19.23 6.41 0.41
C PRO A 200 -18.75 6.72 -1.01
N LEU A 201 -18.64 5.69 -1.85
CA LEU A 201 -18.27 5.89 -3.26
C LEU A 201 -19.52 6.20 -4.08
N PRO A 202 -19.48 7.20 -4.96
CA PRO A 202 -20.57 7.42 -5.92
C PRO A 202 -20.57 6.30 -6.95
N GLU A 203 -21.76 5.98 -7.44
CA GLU A 203 -21.94 5.11 -8.61
C GLU A 203 -21.13 5.67 -9.79
N GLY A 204 -20.46 4.77 -10.51
CA GLY A 204 -19.59 5.13 -11.61
C GLY A 204 -18.22 4.48 -11.52
N LEU A 205 -17.39 4.88 -12.48
CA LEU A 205 -15.96 4.70 -12.47
C LEU A 205 -15.29 5.98 -11.96
N GLY A 206 -14.26 5.84 -11.15
CA GLY A 206 -13.52 6.99 -10.67
C GLY A 206 -12.21 6.62 -9.99
N THR A 207 -11.54 7.64 -9.46
CA THR A 207 -10.22 7.61 -8.86
C THR A 207 -10.22 8.47 -7.61
N ALA A 208 -9.85 7.86 -6.48
CA ALA A 208 -9.60 8.56 -5.23
C ALA A 208 -8.15 9.03 -5.22
N GLN A 209 -7.91 10.26 -4.75
CA GLN A 209 -6.57 10.79 -4.52
C GLN A 209 -6.51 11.42 -3.13
N ALA A 210 -5.55 10.98 -2.32
CA ALA A 210 -5.36 11.50 -0.98
C ALA A 210 -3.88 11.69 -0.64
N THR A 211 -3.62 12.61 0.28
CA THR A 211 -2.31 12.95 0.82
C THR A 211 -2.38 12.84 2.34
N ALA A 212 -1.48 12.08 2.94
CA ALA A 212 -1.25 12.09 4.38
C ALA A 212 -0.06 13.00 4.70
N THR A 213 -0.25 13.95 5.60
CA THR A 213 0.78 14.92 6.03
C THR A 213 1.03 14.78 7.52
N SER A 214 2.30 14.67 7.91
CA SER A 214 2.77 14.80 9.28
C SER A 214 3.95 15.78 9.35
N ARG A 215 4.50 16.01 10.55
CA ARG A 215 5.71 16.83 10.71
C ARG A 215 6.96 16.23 10.06
N TYR A 216 6.93 14.93 9.74
CA TYR A 216 8.06 14.18 9.18
C TYR A 216 7.94 13.96 7.66
N GLY A 217 6.87 14.45 7.03
CA GLY A 217 6.76 14.44 5.58
C GLY A 217 5.32 14.32 5.08
N LYS A 218 5.22 14.00 3.79
CA LYS A 218 3.96 13.79 3.09
C LYS A 218 4.05 12.54 2.23
N VAL A 219 2.96 11.79 2.15
CA VAL A 219 2.81 10.65 1.24
C VAL A 219 1.48 10.76 0.51
N GLN A 220 1.46 10.39 -0.76
CA GLN A 220 0.27 10.43 -1.61
C GLN A 220 -0.08 9.02 -2.05
N ALA A 221 -1.37 8.75 -2.19
CA ALA A 221 -1.90 7.50 -2.70
C ALA A 221 -3.09 7.78 -3.60
N SER A 222 -3.30 6.89 -4.56
CA SER A 222 -4.46 6.90 -5.44
C SER A 222 -4.99 5.49 -5.65
N MET A 223 -6.29 5.37 -5.87
CA MET A 223 -6.98 4.10 -6.09
C MET A 223 -8.19 4.32 -6.98
N ASP A 224 -8.36 3.47 -7.98
CA ASP A 224 -9.54 3.47 -8.84
C ASP A 224 -10.67 2.64 -8.23
N TRP A 225 -11.92 3.00 -8.53
CA TRP A 225 -13.08 2.20 -8.20
C TRP A 225 -14.00 2.00 -9.40
N LEU A 226 -14.74 0.90 -9.35
CA LEU A 226 -15.84 0.55 -10.24
C LEU A 226 -17.02 0.20 -9.33
N TYR A 227 -18.03 1.07 -9.26
CA TYR A 227 -19.20 0.85 -8.40
C TYR A 227 -20.48 1.03 -9.21
N ASP A 228 -21.30 -0.01 -9.26
CA ASP A 228 -22.58 -0.01 -9.95
C ASP A 228 -23.59 -0.87 -9.18
N PRO A 229 -24.37 -0.25 -8.27
CA PRO A 229 -25.46 -0.92 -7.58
C PRO A 229 -26.79 -0.89 -8.36
N THR A 230 -26.81 -0.25 -9.53
CA THR A 230 -28.04 -0.03 -10.28
C THR A 230 -28.33 -1.22 -11.17
N TYR A 231 -29.57 -1.72 -11.10
CA TYR A 231 -30.00 -2.85 -11.93
C TYR A 231 -30.36 -2.36 -13.33
N PRO A 232 -30.03 -3.13 -14.40
CA PRO A 232 -30.35 -2.73 -15.76
C PRO A 232 -31.87 -2.64 -15.98
N ALA A 233 -32.33 -1.63 -16.71
CA ALA A 233 -33.71 -1.61 -17.17
C ALA A 233 -33.93 -2.70 -18.24
N LEU A 234 -35.11 -3.33 -18.24
CA LEU A 234 -35.49 -4.37 -19.18
C LEU A 234 -36.88 -4.13 -19.74
N GLN A 235 -37.00 -4.17 -21.07
CA GLN A 235 -38.25 -4.12 -21.84
C GLN A 235 -38.24 -5.23 -22.89
N PHE A 236 -39.43 -5.61 -23.37
CA PHE A 236 -39.54 -6.58 -24.46
C PHE A 236 -40.72 -6.27 -25.38
N THR A 237 -40.62 -6.77 -26.61
CA THR A 237 -41.70 -6.77 -27.60
C THR A 237 -41.92 -8.18 -28.15
N LEU A 238 -43.14 -8.43 -28.62
CA LEU A 238 -43.54 -9.65 -29.33
C LEU A 238 -43.92 -9.30 -30.77
N ALA A 239 -43.58 -10.19 -31.70
CA ALA A 239 -44.02 -10.11 -33.09
C ALA A 239 -44.55 -11.48 -33.54
N PRO A 240 -45.88 -11.65 -33.73
CA PRO A 240 -46.93 -10.62 -33.60
C PRO A 240 -47.12 -10.14 -32.15
N SER A 241 -47.63 -8.91 -31.99
CA SER A 241 -47.76 -8.26 -30.67
C SER A 241 -48.89 -8.82 -29.80
N SER A 242 -49.77 -9.61 -30.39
CA SER A 242 -50.88 -10.29 -29.74
C SER A 242 -51.13 -11.64 -30.41
N PRO A 243 -51.74 -12.61 -29.69
CA PRO A 243 -52.14 -13.88 -30.28
C PRO A 243 -53.02 -13.67 -31.52
N ASP A 244 -52.72 -14.40 -32.59
CA ASP A 244 -53.41 -14.34 -33.89
C ASP A 244 -54.31 -15.57 -34.16
N GLY A 245 -54.39 -16.49 -33.19
CA GLY A 245 -55.28 -17.63 -33.16
C GLY A 245 -56.44 -17.47 -32.18
N GLN A 246 -57.19 -18.56 -31.99
CA GLN A 246 -58.32 -18.59 -31.04
C GLN A 246 -57.84 -18.75 -29.60
N ASN A 247 -58.64 -18.31 -28.63
CA ASN A 247 -58.40 -18.53 -27.19
C ASN A 247 -57.02 -18.08 -26.68
N GLY A 248 -56.41 -17.08 -27.30
CA GLY A 248 -55.09 -16.56 -26.90
C GLY A 248 -53.89 -17.37 -27.42
N TRP A 249 -54.11 -18.30 -28.35
CA TRP A 249 -53.02 -19.02 -29.04
C TRP A 249 -52.41 -18.19 -30.15
N TYR A 250 -51.09 -18.28 -30.28
CA TYR A 250 -50.36 -17.84 -31.46
C TYR A 250 -50.36 -18.97 -32.49
N ILE A 251 -50.86 -18.70 -33.69
CA ILE A 251 -50.76 -19.60 -34.86
C ILE A 251 -49.63 -19.16 -35.81
N THR A 252 -49.05 -17.97 -35.57
CA THR A 252 -47.74 -17.56 -36.08
C THR A 252 -46.74 -17.56 -34.93
N ALA A 253 -45.61 -18.27 -35.08
CA ALA A 253 -44.58 -18.35 -34.05
C ALA A 253 -44.09 -16.94 -33.62
N PRO A 254 -44.34 -16.50 -32.37
CA PRO A 254 -43.97 -15.16 -31.95
C PRO A 254 -42.46 -15.04 -31.78
N THR A 255 -41.89 -13.92 -32.21
CA THR A 255 -40.49 -13.57 -31.92
C THR A 255 -40.45 -12.59 -30.75
N VAL A 256 -39.72 -12.96 -29.69
CA VAL A 256 -39.46 -12.12 -28.52
C VAL A 256 -38.19 -11.32 -28.76
N THR A 257 -38.28 -10.00 -28.66
CA THR A 257 -37.12 -9.11 -28.73
C THR A 257 -36.99 -8.36 -27.41
N LEU A 258 -35.83 -8.45 -26.77
CA LEU A 258 -35.50 -7.72 -25.55
C LEU A 258 -34.76 -6.43 -25.88
N GLN A 259 -34.99 -5.41 -25.07
CA GLN A 259 -34.20 -4.19 -25.02
C GLN A 259 -33.82 -3.93 -23.56
N GLY A 260 -32.56 -3.59 -23.34
CA GLY A 260 -32.09 -3.21 -22.02
C GLY A 260 -31.21 -1.99 -22.08
N SER A 261 -31.12 -1.30 -20.96
CA SER A 261 -30.26 -0.15 -20.79
C SER A 261 -29.69 -0.14 -19.38
N ASP A 262 -28.41 0.14 -19.28
CA ASP A 262 -27.74 0.47 -18.02
C ASP A 262 -26.79 1.64 -18.28
N ALA A 263 -26.77 2.63 -17.40
CA ALA A 263 -26.03 3.87 -17.62
C ALA A 263 -24.56 3.79 -17.17
N THR A 264 -24.26 2.91 -16.21
CA THR A 264 -22.99 2.91 -15.49
C THR A 264 -22.04 1.85 -16.03
N SER A 265 -22.43 0.58 -15.94
CA SER A 265 -21.63 -0.53 -16.46
C SER A 265 -22.08 -0.98 -17.86
N GLY A 266 -23.31 -0.62 -18.27
CA GLY A 266 -23.88 -0.95 -19.57
C GLY A 266 -24.34 -2.41 -19.66
N ILE A 267 -25.10 -2.74 -20.69
CA ILE A 267 -25.64 -4.10 -20.87
C ILE A 267 -24.54 -5.09 -21.27
N ALA A 268 -24.52 -6.25 -20.60
CA ALA A 268 -23.69 -7.40 -20.93
C ALA A 268 -24.45 -8.46 -21.73
N SER A 269 -25.68 -8.80 -21.33
CA SER A 269 -26.51 -9.78 -22.04
C SER A 269 -28.01 -9.50 -21.93
N LEU A 270 -28.74 -9.97 -22.96
CA LEU A 270 -30.20 -10.01 -23.02
C LEU A 270 -30.61 -11.42 -23.44
N GLU A 271 -31.27 -12.13 -22.54
CA GLU A 271 -31.49 -13.57 -22.68
C GLU A 271 -32.92 -13.97 -22.31
N ILE A 272 -33.39 -15.04 -22.95
CA ILE A 272 -34.74 -15.58 -22.84
C ILE A 272 -34.65 -17.05 -22.49
N SER A 273 -35.46 -17.51 -21.54
CA SER A 273 -35.47 -18.90 -21.11
C SER A 273 -36.89 -19.47 -21.06
N PRO A 274 -37.18 -20.58 -21.76
CA PRO A 274 -38.48 -21.25 -21.68
C PRO A 274 -38.67 -22.11 -20.44
N ASP A 275 -37.59 -22.51 -19.78
CA ASP A 275 -37.56 -23.51 -18.71
C ASP A 275 -36.83 -23.01 -17.43
N GLY A 276 -36.22 -21.82 -17.48
CA GLY A 276 -35.37 -21.27 -16.43
C GLY A 276 -33.96 -21.85 -16.36
N ALA A 277 -33.62 -22.80 -17.23
CA ALA A 277 -32.33 -23.50 -17.25
C ALA A 277 -31.53 -23.20 -18.53
N THR A 278 -32.21 -23.25 -19.68
CA THR A 278 -31.63 -22.99 -21.00
C THR A 278 -31.87 -21.54 -21.39
N TRP A 279 -30.81 -20.81 -21.72
CA TRP A 279 -30.87 -19.39 -22.06
C TRP A 279 -30.53 -19.18 -23.54
N TYR A 280 -31.39 -18.44 -24.24
CA TYR A 280 -31.25 -18.07 -25.64
C TYR A 280 -31.02 -16.56 -25.75
N PRO A 281 -30.12 -16.08 -26.63
CA PRO A 281 -29.94 -14.65 -26.83
C PRO A 281 -31.18 -14.04 -27.51
N SER A 282 -31.47 -12.78 -27.18
CA SER A 282 -32.46 -11.99 -27.92
C SER A 282 -31.95 -11.58 -29.31
N PRO A 283 -32.79 -11.60 -30.37
CA PRO A 283 -34.18 -12.05 -30.38
C PRO A 283 -34.31 -13.57 -30.47
N TRP A 284 -35.42 -14.11 -29.98
CA TRP A 284 -35.72 -15.56 -30.01
C TRP A 284 -37.14 -15.83 -30.51
N THR A 285 -37.26 -16.69 -31.52
CA THR A 285 -38.56 -17.17 -32.03
C THR A 285 -39.02 -18.35 -31.22
N VAL A 286 -40.23 -18.27 -30.67
CA VAL A 286 -40.76 -19.26 -29.73
C VAL A 286 -41.38 -20.43 -30.51
N PRO A 287 -40.92 -21.67 -30.30
CA PRO A 287 -41.50 -22.84 -30.95
C PRO A 287 -42.90 -23.19 -30.39
N ASP A 288 -43.56 -24.17 -31.01
CA ASP A 288 -44.85 -24.69 -30.53
C ASP A 288 -44.75 -25.21 -29.09
N GLY A 289 -45.74 -24.86 -28.28
CA GLY A 289 -45.80 -25.22 -26.86
C GLY A 289 -46.48 -24.16 -25.99
N GLN A 290 -46.54 -24.45 -24.70
CA GLN A 290 -47.01 -23.50 -23.68
C GLN A 290 -45.84 -23.11 -22.79
N TYR A 291 -45.64 -21.81 -22.61
CA TYR A 291 -44.47 -21.28 -21.93
C TYR A 291 -44.84 -20.20 -20.92
N ASN A 292 -44.10 -20.17 -19.82
CA ASN A 292 -43.92 -18.98 -18.98
C ASN A 292 -42.47 -18.54 -19.12
N LEU A 293 -42.19 -17.75 -20.16
CA LEU A 293 -40.83 -17.34 -20.50
C LEU A 293 -40.25 -16.46 -19.41
N ILE A 294 -39.00 -16.72 -19.03
CA ILE A 294 -38.20 -15.84 -18.18
C ILE A 294 -37.32 -14.99 -19.09
N LEU A 295 -37.43 -13.67 -18.97
CA LEU A 295 -36.65 -12.70 -19.72
C LEU A 295 -35.64 -12.07 -18.77
N ARG A 296 -34.39 -11.95 -19.17
CA ARG A 296 -33.30 -11.42 -18.35
C ARG A 296 -32.49 -10.35 -19.08
N ALA A 297 -32.18 -9.27 -18.37
CA ALA A 297 -31.07 -8.36 -18.70
C ALA A 297 -29.99 -8.49 -17.62
N MET A 298 -28.74 -8.55 -18.05
CA MET A 298 -27.57 -8.50 -17.16
C MET A 298 -26.66 -7.37 -17.62
N ASP A 299 -26.21 -6.54 -16.69
CA ASP A 299 -25.21 -5.51 -16.97
C ASP A 299 -23.76 -6.04 -16.81
N ARG A 300 -22.75 -5.19 -17.04
CA ARG A 300 -21.34 -5.62 -16.92
C ARG A 300 -20.85 -5.70 -15.48
N ALA A 301 -21.51 -5.02 -14.55
CA ALA A 301 -21.28 -5.20 -13.12
C ALA A 301 -21.84 -6.54 -12.62
N GLY A 302 -22.76 -7.15 -13.37
CA GLY A 302 -23.46 -8.37 -13.05
C GLY A 302 -24.75 -8.18 -12.26
N ASN A 303 -25.33 -6.97 -12.23
CA ASN A 303 -26.71 -6.81 -11.77
C ASN A 303 -27.67 -7.43 -12.80
N ILE A 304 -28.74 -8.04 -12.30
CA ILE A 304 -29.65 -8.86 -13.11
C ILE A 304 -31.09 -8.42 -12.87
N THR A 305 -31.77 -8.01 -13.94
CA THR A 305 -33.22 -7.75 -13.94
C THR A 305 -33.92 -8.87 -14.68
N GLN A 306 -35.01 -9.38 -14.09
CA GLN A 306 -35.83 -10.43 -14.69
C GLN A 306 -37.30 -10.06 -14.72
N THR A 307 -38.00 -10.51 -15.76
CA THR A 307 -39.46 -10.47 -15.86
C THR A 307 -39.97 -11.76 -16.52
N GLN A 308 -41.28 -11.97 -16.52
CA GLN A 308 -41.91 -13.15 -17.10
C GLN A 308 -43.03 -12.79 -18.06
N THR A 309 -43.24 -13.63 -19.08
CA THR A 309 -44.39 -13.52 -19.98
C THR A 309 -44.91 -14.89 -20.38
N ALA A 310 -46.23 -15.07 -20.31
CA ALA A 310 -46.89 -16.32 -20.66
C ALA A 310 -47.41 -16.29 -22.10
N LEU A 311 -47.23 -17.39 -22.83
CA LEU A 311 -47.67 -17.53 -24.21
C LEU A 311 -47.97 -18.99 -24.55
N GLN A 312 -48.85 -19.19 -25.53
CA GLN A 312 -49.22 -20.50 -26.06
C GLN A 312 -49.10 -20.43 -27.58
N VAL A 313 -48.32 -21.34 -28.17
CA VAL A 313 -47.98 -21.35 -29.60
C VAL A 313 -48.36 -22.69 -30.19
N ASP A 314 -49.12 -22.67 -31.27
CA ASP A 314 -49.47 -23.84 -32.07
C ASP A 314 -49.54 -23.43 -33.54
N THR A 315 -48.41 -23.59 -34.24
CA THR A 315 -48.28 -23.26 -35.65
C THR A 315 -48.65 -24.42 -36.57
N THR A 316 -49.07 -25.57 -36.02
CA THR A 316 -49.28 -26.82 -36.76
C THR A 316 -50.75 -27.03 -37.08
N PRO A 317 -51.19 -26.88 -38.35
CA PRO A 317 -52.58 -27.12 -38.72
C PRO A 317 -52.91 -28.63 -38.65
N PRO A 318 -54.17 -28.99 -38.31
CA PRO A 318 -54.59 -30.39 -38.29
C PRO A 318 -54.48 -31.01 -39.68
N GLN A 319 -53.94 -32.23 -39.75
CA GLN A 319 -53.84 -33.02 -40.99
C GLN A 319 -55.07 -33.93 -41.11
N VAL A 320 -55.81 -33.84 -42.23
CA VAL A 320 -56.93 -34.75 -42.53
C VAL A 320 -56.50 -35.71 -43.64
N LEU A 321 -56.34 -36.99 -43.29
CA LEU A 321 -56.13 -38.07 -44.27
C LEU A 321 -57.48 -38.69 -44.63
N TYR A 322 -57.94 -38.47 -45.86
CA TYR A 322 -59.10 -39.16 -46.39
C TYR A 322 -58.67 -40.53 -46.93
N GLN A 323 -59.05 -41.61 -46.25
CA GLN A 323 -58.92 -42.96 -46.78
C GLN A 323 -60.14 -43.27 -47.64
N ILE A 324 -59.92 -43.49 -48.93
CA ILE A 324 -60.94 -44.03 -49.82
C ILE A 324 -61.07 -45.53 -49.48
N PRO A 325 -62.23 -46.03 -49.03
CA PRO A 325 -62.39 -47.45 -48.77
C PRO A 325 -62.11 -48.27 -50.04
N SER A 326 -61.43 -49.40 -49.88
CA SER A 326 -61.20 -50.37 -50.97
C SER A 326 -62.54 -50.76 -51.60
N PRO A 327 -62.66 -50.77 -52.94
CA PRO A 327 -63.82 -51.31 -53.63
C PRO A 327 -64.04 -52.80 -53.33
#